data_AF-A0AA39X2Q8-F1
#
_entry.id   AF-A0AA39X2Q8-F1
#
_cell.length_a   1.000
_cell.length_b   1.000
_cell.length_c   1.000
_cell.angle_alpha   90.00
_cell.angle_beta   90.00
_cell.angle_gamma   90.00
#
_symmetry.space_group_name_H-M   'P 1'
#
loop_
_entity.id
_entity.type
_entity.pdbx_description
1 polymer ?
#
loop_
_entity_poly.entity_id
_entity_poly.type
_entity_poly.pdbx_seq_one_letter_code
_entity_poly.pdbx_strand_id
1 'polypeptide(L)'
;MAECTKLFAEDEMKDACREMKKLQKLQETMADSAKLEEKAKGNATKVEKLKTEAAEGVVRLQELQGNATVVEFCKEREVKGDCEDLERLRAWLAGNGANGTVSGEGGAEKLKEKMEKAKKKLEELEGTEGLKEACEAQGSSGSPGSSGSSDPSDSSGSTPSNEGVASPTEGVASSEPSGSVVTVGAARSLQPAKTAMSITAALLFGVMLQL
;
A
#
# COMPACT_ATOMS: atom_id res chain seq x y z
N MET A 1 -1.63 -0.80 31.17
CA MET A 1 -0.40 -0.43 30.46
C MET A 1 -0.03 -1.39 29.32
N ALA A 2 -0.20 -2.72 29.46
CA ALA A 2 0.17 -3.70 28.40
C ALA A 2 -0.76 -3.75 27.17
N GLU A 3 -1.99 -3.21 27.24
CA GLU A 3 -2.88 -3.14 26.08
C GLU A 3 -2.61 -1.90 25.21
N CYS A 4 -2.17 -0.80 25.82
CA CYS A 4 -1.80 0.42 25.09
C CYS A 4 -0.63 0.18 24.13
N THR A 5 0.34 -0.67 24.50
CA THR A 5 1.50 -0.98 23.64
C THR A 5 1.11 -1.78 22.39
N LYS A 6 0.04 -2.58 22.45
CA LYS A 6 -0.44 -3.33 21.28
C LYS A 6 -1.11 -2.42 20.25
N LEU A 7 -1.87 -1.42 20.72
CA LEU A 7 -2.53 -0.45 19.83
C LEU A 7 -1.52 0.40 19.06
N PHE A 8 -0.49 0.93 19.74
CA PHE A 8 0.55 1.70 19.05
C PHE A 8 1.30 0.87 18.00
N ALA A 9 1.62 -0.39 18.32
CA ALA A 9 2.26 -1.29 17.37
C ALA A 9 1.37 -1.56 16.15
N GLU A 10 0.05 -1.71 16.34
CA GLU A 10 -0.88 -1.89 15.24
C GLU A 10 -0.96 -0.64 14.36
N ASP A 11 -1.01 0.55 14.95
CA ASP A 11 -1.07 1.80 14.19
C ASP A 11 0.21 2.07 13.39
N GLU A 12 1.39 1.78 13.94
CA GLU A 12 2.67 1.84 13.22
C GLU A 12 2.68 0.88 12.03
N MET A 13 2.20 -0.36 12.21
CA MET A 13 2.09 -1.34 11.12
C MET A 13 1.09 -0.86 10.05
N LYS A 14 -0.03 -0.25 10.46
CA LYS A 14 -1.01 0.34 9.54
C LYS A 14 -0.40 1.48 8.72
N ASP A 15 0.41 2.33 9.35
CA ASP A 15 1.12 3.41 8.67
C ASP A 15 2.16 2.88 7.68
N ALA A 16 2.93 1.87 8.08
CA ALA A 16 3.87 1.20 7.19
C ALA A 16 3.17 0.61 5.95
N CYS A 17 1.99 0.00 6.10
CA CYS A 17 1.21 -0.46 4.95
C CYS A 17 0.76 0.67 4.02
N ARG A 18 0.29 1.79 4.61
CA ARG A 18 -0.13 2.97 3.83
C ARG A 18 1.05 3.56 3.07
N GLU A 19 2.21 3.64 3.71
CA GLU A 19 3.46 4.11 3.12
C GLU A 19 3.87 3.21 1.96
N MET A 20 3.93 1.88 2.16
CA MET A 20 4.24 0.93 1.08
C MET A 20 3.30 1.08 -0.12
N LYS A 21 1.98 1.12 0.10
CA LYS A 21 1.00 1.26 -0.99
C LYS A 21 1.12 2.60 -1.72
N LYS A 22 1.45 3.68 -1.01
CA LYS A 22 1.70 5.00 -1.60
C LYS A 22 2.96 4.98 -2.48
N LEU A 23 4.03 4.35 -2.00
CA LEU A 23 5.30 4.23 -2.72
C LEU A 23 5.17 3.34 -3.97
N GLN A 24 4.45 2.23 -3.88
CA GLN A 24 4.12 1.38 -5.06
C GLN A 24 3.35 2.17 -6.12
N LYS A 25 2.30 2.91 -5.73
CA LYS A 25 1.55 3.77 -6.66
C LYS A 25 2.39 4.89 -7.26
N LEU A 26 3.37 5.40 -6.50
CA LEU A 26 4.30 6.40 -7.02
C LEU A 26 5.18 5.79 -8.12
N GLN A 27 5.70 4.58 -7.92
CA GLN A 27 6.46 3.84 -8.94
C GLN A 27 5.62 3.54 -10.19
N GLU A 28 4.37 3.09 -10.02
CA GLU A 28 3.43 2.90 -11.14
C GLU A 28 3.16 4.19 -11.91
N THR A 29 3.10 5.33 -11.21
CA THR A 29 2.94 6.64 -11.85
C THR A 29 4.21 7.00 -12.64
N MET A 30 5.40 6.74 -12.11
CA MET A 30 6.66 7.03 -12.80
C MET A 30 6.85 6.18 -14.06
N ALA A 31 6.34 4.94 -14.06
CA ALA A 31 6.39 4.05 -15.21
C ALA A 31 5.50 4.54 -16.38
N ASP A 32 4.57 5.47 -16.12
CA ASP A 32 3.66 6.03 -17.11
C ASP A 32 3.93 7.53 -17.27
N SER A 33 4.73 7.88 -18.29
CA SER A 33 5.14 9.26 -18.56
C SER A 33 3.96 10.22 -18.78
N ALA A 34 2.83 9.74 -19.30
CA ALA A 34 1.63 10.57 -19.49
C ALA A 34 0.99 10.94 -18.14
N LYS A 35 0.86 9.97 -17.22
CA LYS A 35 0.37 10.24 -15.86
C LYS A 35 1.32 11.13 -15.07
N LEU A 36 2.61 11.01 -15.30
CA LEU A 36 3.62 11.87 -14.70
C LEU A 36 3.44 13.33 -15.13
N GLU A 37 3.32 13.57 -16.43
CA GLU A 37 3.10 14.92 -16.97
C GLU A 37 1.76 15.51 -16.54
N GLU A 38 0.71 14.69 -16.47
CA GLU A 38 -0.61 15.09 -15.95
C GLU A 38 -0.51 15.54 -14.49
N LYS A 39 0.15 14.77 -13.62
CA LYS A 39 0.37 15.16 -12.21
C LYS A 39 1.24 16.41 -12.08
N ALA A 40 2.26 16.52 -12.92
CA ALA A 40 3.13 17.69 -12.95
C ALA A 40 2.44 18.91 -13.59
N LYS A 41 1.29 18.74 -14.24
CA LYS A 41 0.59 19.77 -15.02
C LYS A 41 1.52 20.45 -16.03
N GLY A 42 2.37 19.67 -16.69
CA GLY A 42 3.37 20.17 -17.64
C GLY A 42 4.51 20.99 -17.02
N ASN A 43 4.67 21.03 -15.69
CA ASN A 43 5.76 21.76 -15.05
C ASN A 43 7.01 20.86 -14.88
N ALA A 44 8.08 21.16 -15.63
CA ALA A 44 9.33 20.39 -15.60
C ALA A 44 9.97 20.29 -14.21
N THR A 45 9.93 21.35 -13.39
CA THR A 45 10.46 21.32 -12.02
C THR A 45 9.68 20.35 -11.11
N LYS A 46 8.37 20.24 -11.31
CA LYS A 46 7.55 19.26 -10.57
C LYS A 46 7.84 17.83 -11.02
N VAL A 47 8.09 17.62 -12.31
CA VAL A 47 8.52 16.31 -12.84
C VAL A 47 9.81 15.87 -12.16
N GLU A 48 10.83 16.73 -12.15
CA GLU A 48 12.11 16.42 -11.51
C GLU A 48 11.96 16.17 -10.01
N LYS A 49 11.16 16.98 -9.30
CA LYS A 49 10.85 16.74 -7.88
C LYS A 49 10.19 15.37 -7.66
N LEU A 50 9.21 15.01 -8.49
CA LEU A 50 8.53 13.71 -8.40
C LEU A 50 9.46 12.53 -8.69
N LYS A 51 10.41 12.68 -9.62
CA LYS A 51 11.44 11.66 -9.88
C LYS A 51 12.36 11.49 -8.67
N THR A 52 12.78 12.58 -8.03
CA THR A 52 13.60 12.51 -6.80
C THR A 52 12.83 11.85 -5.66
N GLU A 53 11.59 12.27 -5.40
CA GLU A 53 10.73 11.64 -4.38
C GLU A 53 10.47 10.17 -4.67
N ALA A 54 10.35 9.78 -5.95
CA ALA A 54 10.21 8.38 -6.34
C ALA A 54 11.49 7.59 -6.10
N ALA A 55 12.67 8.15 -6.38
CA ALA A 55 13.96 7.50 -6.13
C ALA A 55 14.17 7.24 -4.62
N GLU A 56 13.90 8.24 -3.78
CA GLU A 56 13.92 8.08 -2.32
C GLU A 56 12.87 7.05 -1.86
N GLY A 57 11.68 7.12 -2.46
CA GLY A 57 10.59 6.19 -2.24
C GLY A 57 10.94 4.74 -2.57
N VAL A 58 11.75 4.48 -3.60
CA VAL A 58 12.22 3.11 -3.92
C VAL A 58 13.06 2.55 -2.79
N VAL A 59 14.00 3.33 -2.25
CA VAL A 59 14.85 2.90 -1.13
C VAL A 59 13.99 2.60 0.11
N ARG A 60 13.06 3.50 0.43
CA ARG A 60 12.15 3.34 1.57
C ARG A 60 11.23 2.13 1.42
N LEU A 61 10.74 1.89 0.20
CA LEU A 61 9.92 0.73 -0.11
C LEU A 61 10.71 -0.58 0.05
N GLN A 62 11.97 -0.63 -0.39
CA GLN A 62 12.84 -1.79 -0.18
C GLN A 62 13.10 -2.05 1.31
N GLU A 63 13.29 -1.00 2.11
CA GLU A 63 13.44 -1.12 3.57
C GLU A 63 12.19 -1.73 4.21
N LEU A 64 11.00 -1.20 3.88
CA LEU A 64 9.72 -1.72 4.39
C LEU A 64 9.46 -3.16 3.92
N GLN A 65 9.77 -3.47 2.66
CA GLN A 65 9.63 -4.83 2.11
C GLN A 65 10.64 -5.82 2.70
N GLY A 66 11.79 -5.34 3.17
CA GLY A 66 12.78 -6.14 3.90
C GLY A 66 12.28 -6.62 5.27
N ASN A 67 11.22 -6.00 5.81
CA ASN A 67 10.60 -6.42 7.06
C ASN A 67 9.44 -7.39 6.79
N ALA A 68 9.71 -8.69 6.93
CA ALA A 68 8.73 -9.75 6.66
C ALA A 68 7.43 -9.57 7.46
N THR A 69 7.52 -9.19 8.74
CA THR A 69 6.34 -8.98 9.61
C THR A 69 5.44 -7.87 9.07
N VAL A 70 6.02 -6.75 8.64
CA VAL A 70 5.27 -5.64 8.02
C VAL A 70 4.60 -6.12 6.74
N VAL A 71 5.33 -6.84 5.88
CA VAL A 71 4.78 -7.35 4.60
C VAL A 71 3.63 -8.32 4.82
N GLU A 72 3.76 -9.27 5.75
CA GLU A 72 2.70 -10.22 6.08
C GLU A 72 1.46 -9.52 6.64
N PHE A 73 1.65 -8.61 7.60
CA PHE A 73 0.56 -7.82 8.17
C PHE A 73 -0.17 -7.00 7.10
N CYS A 74 0.56 -6.38 6.18
CA CYS A 74 -0.04 -5.58 5.11
C CYS A 74 -0.80 -6.43 4.10
N LYS A 75 -0.32 -7.64 3.78
CA LYS A 75 -1.04 -8.59 2.92
C LYS A 75 -2.35 -9.04 3.55
N GLU A 76 -2.33 -9.42 4.84
CA GLU A 76 -3.54 -9.83 5.55
C GLU A 76 -4.58 -8.72 5.58
N ARG A 77 -4.14 -7.48 5.82
CA ARG A 77 -5.02 -6.31 5.80
C ARG A 77 -5.54 -5.97 4.41
N GLU A 78 -4.73 -6.15 3.37
CA GLU A 78 -5.15 -5.94 1.98
C GLU A 78 -6.25 -6.94 1.60
N VAL A 79 -6.04 -8.23 1.92
CA VAL A 79 -7.06 -9.27 1.73
C VAL A 79 -8.35 -8.90 2.48
N LYS A 80 -8.24 -8.49 3.75
CA LYS A 80 -9.41 -8.04 4.52
C LYS A 80 -10.14 -6.87 3.85
N GLY A 81 -9.41 -5.85 3.40
CA GLY A 81 -9.98 -4.70 2.71
C GLY A 81 -10.65 -5.10 1.39
N ASP A 82 -10.06 -6.03 0.65
CA ASP A 82 -10.64 -6.57 -0.58
C ASP A 82 -11.92 -7.39 -0.30
N CYS A 83 -11.97 -8.12 0.81
CA CYS A 83 -13.19 -8.81 1.28
C CYS A 83 -14.31 -7.81 1.59
N GLU A 84 -14.02 -6.76 2.37
CA GLU A 84 -14.98 -5.70 2.71
C GLU A 84 -15.49 -4.97 1.47
N ASP A 85 -14.60 -4.64 0.54
CA ASP A 85 -14.93 -4.02 -0.74
C ASP A 85 -15.85 -4.94 -1.58
N LEU A 86 -15.57 -6.23 -1.60
CA LEU A 86 -16.35 -7.23 -2.34
C LEU A 86 -17.75 -7.42 -1.75
N GLU A 87 -17.89 -7.47 -0.42
CA GLU A 87 -19.20 -7.50 0.25
C GLU A 87 -19.99 -6.22 -0.03
N ARG A 88 -19.34 -5.05 0.07
CA ARG A 88 -19.96 -3.76 -0.27
C ARG A 88 -20.43 -3.74 -1.72
N LEU A 89 -19.65 -4.32 -2.62
CA LEU A 89 -19.99 -4.41 -4.04
C LEU A 89 -21.19 -5.32 -4.29
N ARG A 90 -21.23 -6.50 -3.66
CA ARG A 90 -22.37 -7.42 -3.70
C ARG A 90 -23.64 -6.78 -3.14
N ALA A 91 -23.55 -6.10 -1.99
CA ALA A 91 -24.66 -5.37 -1.39
C ALA A 91 -25.15 -4.23 -2.31
N TRP A 92 -24.23 -3.50 -2.93
CA TRP A 92 -24.55 -2.46 -3.89
C TRP A 92 -25.26 -3.00 -5.14
N LEU A 93 -24.81 -4.14 -5.67
CA LEU A 93 -25.46 -4.82 -6.81
C LEU A 93 -26.85 -5.34 -6.45
N ALA A 94 -27.04 -5.91 -5.26
CA ALA A 94 -28.34 -6.38 -4.79
C ALA A 94 -29.34 -5.21 -4.60
N GLY A 95 -28.87 -4.08 -4.05
CA GLY A 95 -29.70 -2.89 -3.84
C GLY A 95 -30.07 -2.16 -5.12
N ASN A 96 -29.16 -2.08 -6.10
CA ASN A 96 -29.41 -1.34 -7.35
C ASN A 96 -30.01 -2.22 -8.47
N GLY A 97 -29.76 -3.53 -8.46
CA GLY A 97 -30.20 -4.45 -9.51
C GLY A 97 -31.67 -4.85 -9.44
N ALA A 98 -32.31 -4.73 -8.27
CA ALA A 98 -33.70 -5.17 -8.08
C ALA A 98 -34.74 -4.05 -8.16
N ASN A 99 -34.38 -2.78 -7.89
CA ASN A 99 -35.38 -1.72 -7.75
C ASN A 99 -34.87 -0.29 -8.03
N GLY A 100 -33.70 -0.15 -8.67
CA GLY A 100 -33.06 1.14 -8.88
C GLY A 100 -33.78 2.00 -9.93
N THR A 101 -34.86 2.68 -9.54
CA THR A 101 -35.34 3.87 -10.26
C THR A 101 -34.28 4.95 -10.14
N VAL A 102 -33.36 5.01 -11.11
CA VAL A 102 -32.42 6.11 -11.21
C VAL A 102 -33.19 7.35 -11.66
N SER A 103 -33.65 8.15 -10.71
CA SER A 103 -34.30 9.43 -11.00
C SER A 103 -33.27 10.42 -11.54
N GLY A 104 -33.15 10.47 -12.87
CA GLY A 104 -32.35 11.46 -13.59
C GLY A 104 -31.99 10.99 -15.00
N GLU A 105 -32.29 11.80 -16.01
CA GLU A 105 -32.14 11.52 -17.45
C GLU A 105 -30.71 11.21 -17.92
N GLY A 106 -29.69 11.28 -17.05
CA GLY A 106 -28.31 10.83 -17.33
C GLY A 106 -27.74 9.82 -16.33
N GLY A 107 -28.52 9.43 -15.32
CA GLY A 107 -28.03 8.56 -14.25
C GLY A 107 -27.98 7.09 -14.64
N ALA A 108 -28.91 6.63 -15.49
CA ALA A 108 -29.04 5.22 -15.86
C ALA A 108 -27.81 4.69 -16.60
N GLU A 109 -27.25 5.47 -17.53
CA GLU A 109 -26.09 5.05 -18.32
C GLU A 109 -24.82 4.99 -17.46
N LYS A 110 -24.58 6.01 -16.62
CA LYS A 110 -23.47 6.04 -15.67
C LYS A 110 -23.58 4.94 -14.61
N LEU A 111 -24.81 4.58 -14.20
CA LEU A 111 -25.03 3.46 -13.29
C LEU A 111 -24.70 2.12 -13.97
N LYS A 112 -25.14 1.94 -15.22
CA LYS A 112 -24.84 0.74 -16.01
C LYS A 112 -23.33 0.55 -16.20
N GLU A 113 -22.60 1.62 -16.53
CA GLU A 113 -21.13 1.59 -16.63
C GLU A 113 -20.48 1.18 -15.29
N LYS A 114 -20.96 1.75 -14.17
CA LYS A 114 -20.47 1.38 -12.84
C LYS A 114 -20.77 -0.08 -12.48
N MET A 115 -21.93 -0.61 -12.88
CA MET A 115 -22.30 -2.01 -12.65
C MET A 115 -21.37 -2.96 -13.43
N GLU A 116 -21.09 -2.67 -14.70
CA GLU A 116 -20.17 -3.48 -15.51
C GLU A 116 -18.74 -3.41 -14.96
N LYS A 117 -18.27 -2.22 -14.56
CA LYS A 117 -16.95 -2.06 -13.93
C LYS A 117 -16.86 -2.79 -12.58
N ALA A 118 -17.91 -2.73 -11.78
CA ALA A 118 -18.04 -3.48 -10.54
C ALA A 118 -17.98 -4.98 -10.80
N LYS A 119 -18.78 -5.48 -11.75
CA LYS A 119 -18.81 -6.90 -12.12
C LYS A 119 -17.45 -7.39 -12.59
N LYS A 120 -16.76 -6.62 -13.45
CA LYS A 120 -15.41 -6.95 -13.90
C LYS A 120 -14.40 -7.00 -12.74
N LYS A 121 -14.46 -6.02 -11.82
CA LYS A 121 -13.59 -6.01 -10.63
C LYS A 121 -13.89 -7.21 -9.72
N LEU A 122 -15.15 -7.62 -9.63
CA LEU A 122 -15.56 -8.79 -8.85
C LEU A 122 -15.03 -10.08 -9.48
N GLU A 123 -15.12 -10.23 -10.80
CA GLU A 123 -14.53 -11.38 -11.53
C GLU A 123 -12.99 -11.43 -11.37
N GLU A 124 -12.32 -10.28 -11.37
CA GLU A 124 -10.87 -10.18 -11.14
C GLU A 124 -10.48 -10.60 -9.71
N LEU A 125 -11.23 -10.14 -8.70
CA LEU A 125 -11.00 -10.52 -7.30
C LEU A 125 -11.36 -11.98 -7.03
N GLU A 126 -12.46 -12.50 -7.59
CA GLU A 126 -12.86 -13.91 -7.45
C GLU A 126 -11.91 -14.87 -8.19
N GLY A 127 -11.25 -14.40 -9.25
CA GLY A 127 -10.22 -15.16 -9.97
C GLY A 127 -8.89 -15.26 -9.23
N THR A 128 -8.68 -14.51 -8.15
CA THR A 128 -7.47 -14.59 -7.33
C THR A 128 -7.61 -15.79 -6.38
N GLU A 129 -6.99 -16.92 -6.74
CA GLU A 129 -7.02 -18.15 -5.93
C GLU A 129 -6.69 -17.85 -4.46
N GLY A 130 -7.59 -18.24 -3.55
CA GLY A 130 -7.42 -18.06 -2.11
C GLY A 130 -8.09 -16.82 -1.50
N LEU A 131 -8.50 -15.81 -2.29
CA LEU A 131 -9.13 -14.61 -1.71
C LEU A 131 -10.50 -14.92 -1.10
N LYS A 132 -11.33 -15.72 -1.77
CA LYS A 132 -12.63 -16.17 -1.23
C LYS A 132 -12.47 -17.01 0.04
N GLU A 133 -11.51 -17.93 0.05
CA GLU A 133 -11.23 -18.78 1.22
C GLU A 133 -10.72 -17.93 2.40
N ALA A 134 -9.84 -16.96 2.13
CA ALA A 134 -9.38 -16.01 3.13
C ALA A 134 -10.51 -15.13 3.66
N CYS A 135 -11.43 -14.66 2.81
CA CYS A 135 -12.62 -13.91 3.25
C CYS A 135 -13.55 -14.77 4.11
N GLU A 136 -13.79 -16.04 3.74
CA GLU A 136 -14.61 -16.96 4.51
C GLU A 136 -13.96 -17.32 5.86
N ALA A 137 -12.62 -17.46 5.88
CA ALA A 137 -11.84 -17.68 7.10
C ALA A 137 -11.92 -16.47 8.05
N GLN A 138 -11.94 -15.24 7.51
CA GLN A 138 -12.10 -14.02 8.31
C GLN A 138 -13.56 -13.76 8.74
N GLY A 139 -14.54 -14.16 7.92
CA GLY A 139 -15.97 -13.97 8.19
C GLY A 139 -16.55 -14.84 9.31
N SER A 140 -15.81 -15.86 9.77
CA SER A 140 -16.25 -16.74 10.86
C SER A 140 -15.99 -16.21 12.27
N SER A 141 -15.25 -15.11 12.45
CA SER A 141 -15.09 -14.49 13.78
C SER A 141 -16.22 -13.51 14.11
N GLY A 142 -17.44 -13.84 13.68
CA GLY A 142 -18.63 -13.03 13.87
C GLY A 142 -18.80 -12.58 15.32
N SER A 143 -18.63 -11.28 15.54
CA SER A 143 -19.54 -10.55 16.41
C SER A 143 -20.57 -9.89 15.48
N PRO A 144 -21.77 -10.48 15.33
CA PRO A 144 -22.88 -9.81 14.67
C PRO A 144 -23.35 -8.70 15.63
N GLY A 145 -22.74 -7.52 15.55
CA GLY A 145 -23.01 -6.45 16.51
C GLY A 145 -22.63 -5.06 16.00
N SER A 146 -23.66 -4.25 15.81
CA SER A 146 -23.69 -2.82 15.55
C SER A 146 -23.34 -2.36 14.13
N SER A 147 -24.32 -2.19 13.24
CA SER A 147 -25.35 -1.13 13.23
C SER A 147 -24.75 0.27 13.12
N GLY A 148 -25.14 0.96 12.05
CA GLY A 148 -24.59 2.24 11.64
C GLY A 148 -24.62 3.31 12.73
N SER A 149 -23.49 4.00 12.84
CA SER A 149 -23.46 5.39 13.26
C SER A 149 -23.12 6.20 12.02
N SER A 150 -24.13 6.80 11.43
CA SER A 150 -23.96 8.01 10.64
C SER A 150 -23.41 9.05 11.60
N ASP A 151 -22.11 9.34 11.56
CA ASP A 151 -21.54 10.54 12.19
C ASP A 151 -21.93 11.74 11.32
N PRO A 152 -22.82 12.63 11.76
CA PRO A 152 -22.95 13.94 11.14
C PRO A 152 -21.72 14.76 11.50
N SER A 153 -21.18 15.40 10.47
CA SER A 153 -20.26 16.53 10.56
C SER A 153 -20.64 17.49 11.70
N ASP A 154 -19.72 17.70 12.65
CA ASP A 154 -19.73 18.91 13.47
C ASP A 154 -18.42 19.67 13.28
N SER A 155 -18.58 20.82 12.62
CA SER A 155 -17.60 21.86 12.43
C SER A 155 -17.57 22.74 13.67
N SER A 156 -16.43 22.79 14.37
CA SER A 156 -15.95 23.94 15.16
C SER A 156 -14.49 23.64 15.51
N GLY A 157 -13.48 24.29 14.94
CA GLY A 157 -13.31 25.73 14.94
C GLY A 157 -12.60 26.14 16.23
N SER A 158 -11.26 26.16 16.24
CA SER A 158 -10.42 27.10 17.01
C SER A 158 -8.93 26.79 16.81
N THR A 159 -8.29 27.59 15.97
CA THR A 159 -6.86 27.92 16.03
C THR A 159 -6.52 28.64 17.32
N PRO A 160 -5.40 28.29 17.97
CA PRO A 160 -4.55 29.29 18.62
C PRO A 160 -3.20 29.41 17.91
N SER A 161 -2.90 30.64 17.50
CA SER A 161 -1.56 31.13 17.20
C SER A 161 -0.75 31.32 18.48
N ASN A 162 0.57 31.45 18.30
CA ASN A 162 1.62 31.89 19.24
C ASN A 162 2.22 30.79 20.12
N GLU A 163 3.52 30.76 20.42
CA GLU A 163 4.69 31.60 20.08
C GLU A 163 5.94 30.77 20.42
N GLY A 164 7.12 31.24 20.01
CA GLY A 164 8.37 30.48 20.05
C GLY A 164 8.95 30.15 21.43
N VAL A 165 9.85 29.17 21.44
CA VAL A 165 10.98 29.00 22.36
C VAL A 165 11.88 27.94 21.70
N ALA A 166 12.95 28.39 21.05
CA ALA A 166 14.33 28.39 21.54
C ALA A 166 15.01 27.01 21.48
N SER A 167 16.09 26.96 20.70
CA SER A 167 17.12 25.91 20.69
C SER A 167 17.58 25.53 22.10
N PRO A 168 18.08 24.31 22.25
CA PRO A 168 19.52 24.22 22.47
C PRO A 168 20.23 23.26 21.53
N THR A 169 21.32 23.78 20.99
CA THR A 169 22.51 23.08 20.50
C THR A 169 23.23 22.42 21.66
N GLU A 170 23.35 21.09 21.70
CA GLU A 170 24.44 20.27 22.29
C GLU A 170 24.33 18.88 21.61
N GLY A 171 25.33 18.23 21.01
CA GLY A 171 26.75 18.22 21.29
C GLY A 171 27.15 16.93 22.01
N VAL A 172 27.19 15.78 21.32
CA VAL A 172 27.82 14.53 21.80
C VAL A 172 28.17 13.63 20.60
N ALA A 173 29.44 13.63 20.16
CA ALA A 173 30.43 12.57 20.41
C ALA A 173 30.07 11.24 19.70
N SER A 174 30.46 11.02 18.44
CA SER A 174 31.77 10.50 18.02
C SER A 174 32.38 9.49 19.01
N SER A 175 32.16 8.20 18.72
CA SER A 175 32.90 7.06 19.28
C SER A 175 32.68 5.83 18.39
N GLU A 176 33.47 5.70 17.32
CA GLU A 176 34.08 4.41 16.93
C GLU A 176 35.37 4.25 17.78
N PRO A 177 36.02 3.06 17.91
CA PRO A 177 35.86 1.82 17.15
C PRO A 177 35.84 0.55 18.04
N SER A 178 35.57 -0.62 17.43
CA SER A 178 36.44 -1.81 17.52
C SER A 178 35.77 -3.03 16.91
N GLY A 179 36.44 -3.59 15.91
CA GLY A 179 36.02 -4.79 15.24
C GLY A 179 36.03 -6.03 16.15
N SER A 180 35.21 -7.00 15.77
CA SER A 180 35.47 -8.40 16.02
C SER A 180 34.98 -9.17 14.81
N VAL A 181 35.94 -9.48 13.95
CA VAL A 181 35.81 -10.45 12.87
C VAL A 181 35.63 -11.81 13.52
N VAL A 182 34.43 -12.37 13.49
CA VAL A 182 34.22 -13.79 13.77
C VAL A 182 34.13 -14.52 12.44
N THR A 183 35.28 -15.02 12.01
CA THR A 183 35.41 -16.05 10.98
C THR A 183 34.85 -17.37 11.53
N VAL A 184 33.60 -17.69 11.19
CA VAL A 184 33.12 -19.08 11.28
C VAL A 184 33.32 -19.73 9.91
N GLY A 185 34.44 -20.42 9.78
CA GLY A 185 34.63 -21.42 8.75
C GLY A 185 33.78 -22.64 9.06
N ALA A 186 32.86 -22.98 8.17
CA ALA A 186 32.30 -24.32 8.07
C ALA A 186 32.26 -24.70 6.60
N ALA A 187 33.27 -25.47 6.21
CA ALA A 187 33.32 -26.17 4.95
C ALA A 187 32.09 -27.08 4.80
N ARG A 188 31.30 -26.85 3.76
CA ARG A 188 30.46 -27.90 3.18
C ARG A 188 30.78 -28.04 1.70
N SER A 189 31.64 -29.01 1.48
CA SER A 189 31.97 -29.63 0.20
C SER A 189 30.78 -30.46 -0.32
N LEU A 190 30.73 -30.68 -1.65
CA LEU A 190 29.86 -31.56 -2.44
C LEU A 190 28.42 -31.05 -2.70
N GLN A 191 27.88 -30.87 -3.93
CA GLN A 191 28.16 -31.41 -5.27
C GLN A 191 27.62 -30.46 -6.39
N PRO A 192 28.09 -30.59 -7.66
CA PRO A 192 27.59 -29.83 -8.80
C PRO A 192 26.32 -30.47 -9.39
N ALA A 193 25.16 -29.84 -9.19
CA ALA A 193 23.97 -30.13 -9.98
C ALA A 193 23.91 -29.18 -11.19
N LYS A 194 24.08 -29.76 -12.38
CA LYS A 194 23.78 -29.12 -13.66
C LYS A 194 22.30 -28.76 -13.71
N THR A 195 22.00 -27.47 -13.66
CA THR A 195 20.75 -26.95 -14.22
C THR A 195 21.10 -25.73 -15.06
N ALA A 196 21.35 -25.99 -16.34
CA ALA A 196 21.35 -24.96 -17.35
C ALA A 196 19.92 -24.44 -17.49
N MET A 197 19.64 -23.22 -17.01
CA MET A 197 18.46 -22.48 -17.43
C MET A 197 18.70 -20.97 -17.30
N SER A 198 18.94 -20.36 -18.47
CA SER A 198 18.62 -18.99 -18.86
C SER A 198 19.30 -17.81 -18.15
N ILE A 199 20.52 -17.51 -18.58
CA ILE A 199 21.11 -16.16 -18.51
C ILE A 199 20.56 -15.36 -19.71
N THR A 200 19.31 -14.88 -19.61
CA THR A 200 18.71 -14.01 -20.65
C THR A 200 17.92 -12.83 -20.07
N ALA A 201 18.19 -12.41 -18.83
CA ALA A 201 17.51 -11.27 -18.20
C ALA A 201 18.45 -10.15 -17.72
N ALA A 202 19.76 -10.36 -17.70
CA ALA A 202 20.72 -9.39 -17.18
C ALA A 202 21.09 -8.24 -18.13
N LEU A 203 20.63 -8.25 -19.39
CA LEU A 203 20.96 -7.21 -20.38
C LEU A 203 19.88 -6.13 -20.56
N LEU A 204 18.69 -6.29 -19.99
CA LEU A 204 17.61 -5.32 -20.16
C LEU A 204 17.56 -4.22 -19.09
N PHE A 205 18.18 -4.42 -17.91
CA PHE A 205 18.25 -3.38 -16.88
C PHE A 205 19.41 -2.38 -17.08
N GLY A 206 20.39 -2.68 -17.93
CA GLY A 206 21.54 -1.80 -18.19
C GLY A 206 21.27 -0.62 -19.13
N VAL A 207 20.15 -0.62 -19.87
CA VAL A 207 19.89 0.38 -20.93
C VAL A 207 19.00 1.54 -20.45
N MET A 208 18.35 1.43 -19.30
CA MET A 208 17.46 2.48 -18.76
C MET A 208 18.17 3.58 -17.96
N LEU A 209 19.51 3.56 -17.84
CA LEU A 209 20.27 4.55 -17.04
C LEU A 209 21.12 5.53 -17.90
N GLN A 210 20.80 5.71 -19.19
CA GLN A 210 21.50 6.65 -20.08
C GLN A 210 20.59 7.54 -20.95
N LEU A 211 19.29 7.65 -20.65
CA LEU A 211 18.42 8.72 -21.16
C LEU A 211 17.85 9.53 -20.00
#